data_AF-A0A7K5BTJ4-F1
#
_entry.id   AF-A0A7K5BTJ4-F1
#
_cell.length_a   1.000
_cell.length_b   1.000
_cell.length_c   1.000
_cell.angle_alpha   90.00
_cell.angle_beta   90.00
_cell.angle_gamma   90.00
#
_symmetry.space_group_name_H-M   'P 1'
#
loop_
_entity.id
_entity.type
_entity.pdbx_description
1 polymer ?
#
loop_
_entity_poly.entity_id
_entity_poly.type
_entity_poly.pdbx_seq_one_letter_code
_entity_poly.pdbx_strand_id
1 'polypeptide(L)'
;RRVTSVFRQADLVHTIGESVALGAAGLVLWGDLSYSRSAESCAALRHYLVSTLGPYVANVTAAARECSYGRCHGHGRCVRQQPHDLGSLLHLGPSASPWAAFRCHCYRGWAGERC
;
A
#
# COMPACT_ATOMS: atom_id res chain seq x y z
N ARG A 1 29.40 7.75 -9.66
CA ARG A 1 27.98 7.92 -10.01
C ARG A 1 27.16 7.81 -8.71
N ARG A 2 26.54 8.90 -8.22
CA ARG A 2 25.59 8.83 -7.09
C ARG A 2 24.26 8.35 -7.66
N VAL A 3 23.92 7.09 -7.42
CA VAL A 3 22.60 6.55 -7.76
C VAL A 3 21.87 6.32 -6.44
N THR A 4 21.17 7.35 -5.97
CA THR A 4 20.11 7.18 -4.97
C THR A 4 18.90 7.92 -5.51
N SER A 5 18.37 7.45 -6.64
CA SER A 5 17.05 7.88 -7.11
C SER A 5 16.03 7.21 -6.21
N VAL A 6 15.62 7.95 -5.18
CA VAL A 6 14.62 7.50 -4.23
C VAL A 6 13.22 7.76 -4.82
N PHE A 7 12.28 6.84 -4.61
CA PHE A 7 10.90 7.00 -5.07
C PHE A 7 10.24 8.23 -4.43
N ARG A 8 9.58 9.04 -5.26
CA ARG A 8 8.74 10.14 -4.79
C ARG A 8 7.36 9.60 -4.44
N GLN A 9 6.54 10.45 -3.82
CA GLN A 9 5.17 10.11 -3.45
C GLN A 9 4.35 9.54 -4.62
N ALA A 10 4.47 10.14 -5.81
CA ALA A 10 3.78 9.65 -7.01
C ALA A 10 4.23 8.24 -7.40
N ASP A 11 5.51 7.91 -7.26
CA ASP A 11 6.01 6.57 -7.56
C ASP A 11 5.49 5.55 -6.55
N LEU A 12 5.41 5.91 -5.26
CA LEU A 12 4.84 5.06 -4.20
C LEU A 12 3.35 4.78 -4.44
N VAL A 13 2.61 5.78 -4.93
CA VAL A 13 1.22 5.66 -5.34
C VAL A 13 1.07 4.63 -6.47
N HIS A 14 1.82 4.81 -7.56
CA HIS A 14 1.70 3.94 -8.74
C HIS A 14 2.41 2.59 -8.61
N THR A 15 2.99 2.26 -7.46
CA THR A 15 3.64 0.96 -7.20
C THR A 15 3.00 0.24 -6.01
N ILE A 16 3.35 0.68 -4.80
CA ILE A 16 2.83 0.14 -3.54
C ILE A 16 1.32 0.38 -3.44
N GLY A 17 0.85 1.59 -3.77
CA GLY A 17 -0.58 1.92 -3.74
C GLY A 17 -1.39 1.02 -4.67
N GLU A 18 -0.92 0.82 -5.89
CA GLU A 18 -1.57 -0.07 -6.86
C GLU A 18 -1.59 -1.54 -6.41
N SER A 19 -0.48 -2.03 -5.84
CA SER A 19 -0.41 -3.38 -5.31
C SER A 19 -1.45 -3.61 -4.21
N VAL A 20 -1.61 -2.63 -3.31
CA VAL A 20 -2.62 -2.68 -2.24
C VAL A 20 -4.03 -2.58 -2.82
N ALA A 21 -4.27 -1.68 -3.78
CA ALA A 21 -5.58 -1.51 -4.41
C ALA A 21 -6.04 -2.79 -5.14
N LEU A 22 -5.11 -3.56 -5.70
CA LEU A 22 -5.38 -4.87 -6.33
C LEU A 22 -5.47 -6.03 -5.34
N GLY A 23 -5.34 -5.77 -4.03
CA GLY A 23 -5.49 -6.76 -2.97
C GLY A 23 -4.33 -7.76 -2.86
N ALA A 24 -3.10 -7.32 -3.18
CA ALA A 24 -1.89 -8.11 -2.92
C ALA A 24 -1.85 -8.60 -1.46
N ALA A 25 -1.27 -9.78 -1.22
CA ALA A 25 -1.14 -10.33 0.13
C ALA A 25 -0.11 -9.57 0.98
N GLY A 26 0.84 -8.93 0.32
CA GLY A 26 1.95 -8.20 0.95
C GLY A 26 2.94 -7.71 -0.10
N LEU A 27 4.01 -7.08 0.38
CA LEU A 27 5.06 -6.48 -0.42
C LEU A 27 6.42 -6.88 0.14
N VAL A 28 7.41 -7.01 -0.74
CA VAL A 28 8.81 -7.19 -0.36
C VAL A 28 9.60 -5.98 -0.85
N LEU A 29 10.15 -5.22 0.08
CA LEU A 29 11.02 -4.08 -0.21
C LEU A 29 12.46 -4.58 -0.25
N TRP A 30 13.07 -4.53 -1.43
CA TRP A 30 14.44 -4.97 -1.64
C TRP A 30 15.31 -3.78 -2.07
N GLY A 31 16.55 -3.75 -1.57
CA GLY A 31 17.54 -2.74 -1.92
C GLY A 31 18.93 -3.36 -2.01
N ASP A 32 19.79 -2.81 -2.86
CA ASP A 32 21.16 -3.29 -3.03
C ASP A 32 22.09 -2.75 -1.93
N LEU A 33 23.30 -3.31 -1.83
CA LEU A 33 24.27 -2.92 -0.79
C LEU A 33 24.69 -1.44 -0.88
N SER A 34 24.49 -0.75 -2.01
CA SER A 34 24.83 0.67 -2.17
C SER A 34 24.19 1.58 -1.14
N TYR A 35 23.00 1.24 -0.64
CA TYR A 35 22.27 2.02 0.36
C TYR A 35 22.91 1.99 1.75
N SER A 36 23.80 1.03 2.02
CA SER A 36 24.49 0.87 3.31
C SER A 36 26.01 1.02 3.23
N ARG A 37 26.55 1.52 2.10
CA ARG A 37 28.00 1.63 1.87
C ARG A 37 28.72 2.70 2.70
N SER A 38 27.99 3.68 3.26
CA SER A 38 28.58 4.80 4.01
C SER A 38 27.62 5.31 5.07
N ALA A 39 28.14 6.03 6.08
CA ALA A 39 27.33 6.69 7.09
C ALA A 39 26.34 7.68 6.45
N GLU A 40 26.76 8.39 5.41
CA GLU A 40 25.94 9.33 4.65
C GLU A 40 24.81 8.61 3.91
N SER A 41 25.09 7.48 3.25
CA SER A 41 24.07 6.65 2.59
C SER A 41 23.04 6.13 3.59
N CYS A 42 23.49 5.62 4.74
CA CYS A 42 22.61 5.14 5.80
C CYS A 42 21.73 6.27 6.38
N ALA A 43 22.30 7.46 6.59
CA ALA A 43 21.55 8.62 7.08
C ALA A 43 20.49 9.08 6.07
N ALA A 44 20.83 9.11 4.78
CA ALA A 44 19.89 9.44 3.71
C ALA A 44 18.76 8.40 3.61
N LEU A 45 19.09 7.10 3.69
CA LEU A 45 18.10 6.03 3.72
C LEU A 45 17.18 6.17 4.94
N ARG A 46 17.73 6.36 6.14
CA ARG A 46 16.94 6.59 7.36
C ARG A 46 15.99 7.76 7.20
N HIS A 47 16.47 8.88 6.66
CA HIS A 47 15.63 10.04 6.41
C HIS A 47 14.46 9.70 5.49
N TYR A 48 14.71 8.99 4.38
CA TYR A 48 13.65 8.57 3.46
C TYR A 48 12.63 7.61 4.11
N LEU A 49 13.11 6.63 4.87
CA LEU A 49 12.25 5.67 5.58
C LEU A 49 11.33 6.38 6.56
N VAL A 50 11.85 7.32 7.34
CA VAL A 50 11.07 8.02 8.38
C VAL A 50 10.15 9.09 7.80
N SER A 51 10.59 9.82 6.78
CA SER A 51 9.84 10.98 6.26
C SER A 51 8.85 10.64 5.14
N THR A 52 9.11 9.59 4.36
CA THR A 52 8.37 9.35 3.11
C THR A 52 7.83 7.92 3.05
N LEU A 53 8.71 6.91 3.00
CA LEU A 53 8.28 5.53 2.75
C LEU A 53 7.48 4.96 3.92
N GLY A 54 7.96 5.10 5.15
CA GLY A 54 7.34 4.57 6.35
C GLY A 54 5.92 5.11 6.56
N PRO A 55 5.71 6.44 6.57
CA PRO A 55 4.37 7.02 6.67
C PRO A 55 3.43 6.54 5.56
N TYR A 56 3.91 6.42 4.32
CA TYR A 56 3.09 5.93 3.22
C TYR A 56 2.68 4.46 3.39
N VAL A 57 3.65 3.58 3.71
CA VAL A 57 3.40 2.15 3.98
C VAL A 57 2.43 1.98 5.15
N ALA A 58 2.60 2.75 6.22
CA ALA A 58 1.70 2.73 7.37
C ALA A 58 0.27 3.13 6.97
N ASN A 59 0.11 4.18 6.14
CA ASN A 59 -1.20 4.62 5.65
C ASN A 59 -1.90 3.52 4.84
N VAL A 60 -1.26 2.99 3.79
CA VAL A 60 -1.90 1.98 2.93
C VAL A 60 -2.17 0.67 3.66
N THR A 61 -1.31 0.30 4.63
CA THR A 61 -1.51 -0.89 5.47
C THR A 61 -2.72 -0.70 6.38
N ALA A 62 -2.84 0.46 7.02
CA ALA A 62 -4.00 0.78 7.84
C ALA A 62 -5.28 0.85 7.01
N ALA A 63 -5.24 1.48 5.82
CA ALA A 63 -6.39 1.52 4.90
C ALA A 63 -6.85 0.12 4.47
N ALA A 64 -5.92 -0.77 4.13
CA ALA A 64 -6.23 -2.16 3.79
C ALA A 64 -6.88 -2.92 4.97
N ARG A 65 -6.39 -2.69 6.19
CA ARG A 65 -6.93 -3.29 7.40
C ARG A 65 -8.34 -2.78 7.72
N GLU A 66 -8.54 -1.47 7.69
CA GLU A 66 -9.85 -0.84 7.94
C GLU A 66 -10.87 -1.24 6.87
N CYS A 67 -10.46 -1.34 5.61
CA CYS A 67 -11.34 -1.83 4.54
C CYS A 67 -11.71 -3.31 4.77
N SER A 68 -10.75 -4.14 5.16
CA SER A 68 -11.03 -5.55 5.51
C SER A 68 -12.08 -5.66 6.60
N TYR A 69 -11.94 -4.94 7.72
CA TYR A 69 -12.93 -4.97 8.81
C TYR A 69 -14.26 -4.31 8.44
N GLY A 70 -14.23 -3.11 7.88
CA GLY A 70 -15.44 -2.31 7.60
C GLY A 70 -16.26 -2.84 6.42
N ARG A 71 -15.62 -3.34 5.36
CA ARG A 71 -16.31 -3.82 4.14
C ARG A 71 -16.44 -5.34 4.13
N CYS A 72 -15.39 -6.06 4.50
CA CYS A 72 -15.26 -7.51 4.35
C CYS A 72 -15.31 -8.28 5.67
N HIS A 73 -15.84 -7.64 6.74
CA HIS A 73 -16.01 -8.22 8.08
C HIS A 73 -14.74 -8.83 8.71
N GLY A 74 -13.56 -8.45 8.23
CA GLY A 74 -12.27 -8.99 8.66
C GLY A 74 -11.91 -10.35 8.03
N HIS A 75 -12.69 -10.81 7.06
CA HIS A 75 -12.61 -12.16 6.48
C HIS A 75 -12.26 -12.16 4.99
N GLY A 76 -11.86 -11.00 4.46
CA GLY A 76 -11.35 -10.87 3.10
C GLY A 76 -10.48 -9.63 2.91
N ARG A 77 -9.85 -9.57 1.74
CA ARG A 77 -9.11 -8.39 1.27
C ARG A 77 -9.99 -7.53 0.39
N CYS A 78 -9.84 -6.22 0.50
CA CYS A 78 -10.44 -5.32 -0.48
C CYS A 78 -9.64 -5.35 -1.79
N VAL A 79 -10.36 -5.44 -2.90
CA VAL A 79 -9.81 -5.46 -4.26
C VAL A 79 -10.60 -4.45 -5.08
N ARG A 80 -9.88 -3.58 -5.80
CA ARG A 80 -10.49 -2.60 -6.70
C ARG A 80 -11.40 -3.31 -7.71
N GLN A 81 -12.60 -2.76 -7.89
CA GLN A 81 -13.61 -3.33 -8.77
C GLN A 81 -13.23 -3.22 -10.24
N GLN A 82 -12.76 -2.03 -10.65
CA GLN A 82 -12.34 -1.70 -12.01
C GLN A 82 -10.80 -1.66 -12.08
N PRO A 83 -10.11 -2.71 -12.55
CA PRO A 83 -8.64 -2.75 -12.53
C PRO A 83 -7.97 -1.59 -13.26
N HIS A 84 -8.62 -1.07 -14.33
CA HIS A 84 -8.14 0.02 -15.16
C HIS A 84 -8.41 1.43 -14.59
N ASP A 85 -9.22 1.54 -13.53
CA ASP A 85 -9.42 2.82 -12.84
C ASP A 85 -8.25 3.10 -11.89
N LEU A 86 -7.20 3.73 -12.44
CA LEU A 86 -5.99 4.08 -11.71
C LEU A 86 -6.21 5.19 -10.65
N GLY A 87 -7.38 5.84 -10.63
CA GLY A 87 -7.72 6.84 -9.62
C GLY A 87 -8.18 6.22 -8.30
N SER A 88 -8.66 4.98 -8.32
CA SER A 88 -9.19 4.28 -7.15
C SER A 88 -8.06 3.59 -6.37
N LEU A 89 -7.45 4.33 -5.45
CA LEU A 89 -6.39 3.83 -4.56
C LEU A 89 -6.90 3.64 -3.13
N LEU A 90 -6.27 2.72 -2.39
CA LEU A 90 -6.68 2.40 -1.04
C LEU A 90 -5.84 3.15 0.00
N HIS A 91 -6.25 4.38 0.30
CA HIS A 91 -5.64 5.25 1.32
C HIS A 91 -6.66 5.63 2.40
N LEU A 92 -6.18 6.00 3.59
CA LEU A 92 -7.03 6.58 4.63
C LEU A 92 -7.50 7.98 4.21
N GLY A 93 -8.81 8.21 4.25
CA GLY A 93 -9.41 9.52 3.92
C GLY A 93 -10.80 9.71 4.56
N PRO A 94 -11.24 10.96 4.74
CA PRO A 94 -12.46 11.30 5.48
C PRO A 94 -13.77 11.02 4.71
N SER A 95 -13.74 10.15 3.70
CA SER A 95 -14.88 9.95 2.81
C SER A 95 -16.04 9.22 3.51
N ALA A 96 -17.27 9.61 3.18
CA ALA A 96 -18.49 8.98 3.68
C ALA A 96 -18.69 7.52 3.22
N SER A 97 -18.07 7.11 2.10
CA SER A 97 -18.08 5.72 1.61
C SER A 97 -16.69 5.34 1.07
N PRO A 98 -15.69 5.15 1.97
CA PRO A 98 -14.29 5.04 1.58
C PRO A 98 -13.99 3.81 0.71
N TRP A 99 -14.90 2.84 0.70
CA TRP A 99 -14.70 1.53 0.07
C TRP A 99 -15.59 1.30 -1.16
N ALA A 100 -16.30 2.33 -1.66
CA ALA A 100 -17.27 2.18 -2.75
C ALA A 100 -16.68 1.57 -4.03
N ALA A 101 -15.41 1.89 -4.34
CA ALA A 101 -14.69 1.37 -5.50
C ALA A 101 -14.10 -0.05 -5.29
N PHE A 102 -14.32 -0.65 -4.12
CA PHE A 102 -13.70 -1.92 -3.72
C PHE A 102 -14.74 -3.01 -3.47
N ARG A 103 -14.40 -4.25 -3.84
CA ARG A 103 -15.13 -5.47 -3.49
C ARG A 103 -14.28 -6.35 -2.58
N CYS A 104 -14.89 -7.34 -1.97
CA CYS A 104 -14.18 -8.28 -1.13
C CYS A 104 -13.69 -9.50 -1.92
N HIS A 105 -12.45 -9.91 -1.65
CA HIS A 105 -11.91 -11.21 -2.01
C HIS A 105 -11.71 -12.01 -0.72
N CYS A 106 -12.58 -12.99 -0.51
CA CYS A 106 -12.70 -13.71 0.75
C CYS A 106 -11.53 -14.64 1.00
N TYR A 107 -11.13 -14.76 2.26
CA TYR A 107 -10.22 -15.79 2.69
C TYR A 107 -10.87 -17.17 2.59
N ARG A 108 -10.04 -18.22 2.63
CA ARG A 108 -10.54 -19.60 2.58
C ARG A 108 -11.53 -19.85 3.72
N GLY A 109 -12.70 -20.40 3.37
CA GLY A 109 -13.78 -20.71 4.31
C GLY A 109 -14.89 -19.66 4.37
N TRP A 110 -14.74 -18.54 3.66
CA TRP A 110 -15.68 -17.43 3.65
C TRP A 110 -16.23 -17.16 2.24
N ALA A 111 -17.46 -16.64 2.16
CA ALA A 111 -18.15 -16.43 0.88
C ALA A 111 -19.18 -15.29 0.97
N GLY A 112 -19.68 -14.85 -0.18
CA GLY A 112 -20.63 -13.74 -0.30
C GLY A 112 -19.94 -12.40 -0.56
N GLU A 113 -20.73 -11.33 -0.70
CA GLU A 113 -20.20 -10.02 -1.09
C GLU A 113 -19.32 -9.35 -0.03
N ARG A 114 -19.44 -9.77 1.24
CA ARG A 114 -18.73 -9.21 2.40
C ARG A 114 -17.93 -10.23 3.21
N CYS A 115 -17.76 -11.46 2.69
CA CYS A 115 -16.92 -12.53 3.23
C CYS A 115 -17.21 -13.05 4.64
#